data_AF-A0A1C6C4B5-F1
#
_entry.id   AF-A0A1C6C4B5-F1
#
_cell.length_a   1.000
_cell.length_b   1.000
_cell.length_c   1.000
_cell.angle_alpha   90.00
_cell.angle_beta   90.00
_cell.angle_gamma   90.00
#
_symmetry.space_group_name_H-M   'P 1'
#
loop_
_entity.id
_entity.type
_entity.pdbx_description
1 polymer ?
#
loop_
_entity_poly.entity_id
_entity_poly.type
_entity_poly.pdbx_seq_one_letter_code
_entity_poly.pdbx_strand_id
1 'polypeptide(L)' 'MEKDKHLGLRIDPETHRKLKSLAEYEGRSINREVLHLIKKAINEFEKGVGKL' A
#
# COMPACT_ATOMS: atom_id res chain seq x y z
N MET A 1 -17.68 -2.45 16.90
CA MET A 1 -16.44 -1.93 16.26
C MET A 1 -15.90 -3.05 15.40
N GLU A 2 -15.95 -2.88 14.08
CA GLU A 2 -15.43 -3.90 13.15
C GLU A 2 -13.94 -4.08 13.45
N LYS A 3 -13.50 -5.32 13.67
CA LYS A 3 -12.11 -5.59 14.05
C LYS A 3 -11.21 -5.19 12.88
N ASP A 4 -10.21 -4.35 13.14
CA ASP A 4 -9.20 -3.99 12.14
C ASP A 4 -8.61 -5.26 11.51
N LYS A 5 -8.80 -5.39 10.19
CA LYS A 5 -8.29 -6.54 9.43
C LYS A 5 -6.78 -6.36 9.25
N HIS A 6 -6.02 -7.34 9.74
CA HIS A 6 -4.57 -7.37 9.54
C HIS A 6 -4.25 -8.02 8.21
N LEU A 7 -3.43 -7.36 7.39
CA LEU A 7 -2.95 -7.89 6.12
C LEU A 7 -1.50 -8.36 6.27
N GLY A 8 -1.28 -9.68 6.23
CA GLY A 8 0.05 -10.28 6.13
C GLY A 8 0.45 -10.47 4.68
N LEU A 9 1.61 -9.97 4.27
CA LEU A 9 2.15 -10.13 2.92
C LEU A 9 3.51 -10.82 2.99
N ARG A 10 3.72 -11.81 2.11
CA ARG A 10 5.06 -12.35 1.85
C ARG A 10 5.66 -11.58 0.68
N ILE A 11 6.81 -10.98 0.91
CA ILE A 11 7.58 -10.25 -0.11
C ILE A 11 9.03 -10.68 -0.03
N ASP A 12 9.72 -10.66 -1.15
CA ASP A 12 11.15 -10.95 -1.16
C ASP A 12 11.95 -9.81 -0.46
N PRO A 13 13.18 -10.10 0.02
CA PRO A 13 13.97 -9.12 0.75
C PRO A 13 14.31 -7.86 -0.06
N GLU A 14 14.47 -7.97 -1.37
CA GLU A 14 14.83 -6.84 -2.23
C GLU A 14 13.65 -5.87 -2.36
N THR A 15 12.45 -6.40 -2.62
CA THR A 15 11.21 -5.62 -2.66
C THR A 15 10.93 -4.96 -1.32
N HIS A 16 11.10 -5.69 -0.20
CA HIS A 16 10.94 -5.10 1.14
C HIS A 16 11.88 -3.91 1.35
N ARG A 17 13.16 -4.05 0.94
CA ARG A 17 14.15 -2.99 1.08
C ARG A 17 13.78 -1.75 0.25
N LYS A 18 13.39 -1.94 -1.02
CA LYS A 18 12.97 -0.84 -1.91
C LYS A 18 11.74 -0.14 -1.37
N LEU A 19 10.75 -0.90 -0.90
CA LEU A 19 9.54 -0.36 -0.29
C LEU A 19 9.85 0.45 0.98
N LYS A 20 10.77 -0.02 1.82
CA LYS A 20 11.23 0.72 2.99
C LYS A 20 11.85 2.06 2.60
N SER A 21 12.78 2.06 1.65
CA SER A 21 13.41 3.30 1.18
C SER A 21 12.41 4.28 0.56
N LEU A 22 11.43 3.78 -0.20
CA LEU A 22 10.34 4.61 -0.73
C LEU A 22 9.50 5.22 0.40
N ALA A 23 9.11 4.41 1.38
CA ALA A 23 8.31 4.89 2.51
C ALA A 23 9.06 5.96 3.32
N GLU A 24 10.36 5.77 3.59
CA GLU A 24 11.21 6.74 4.28
C GLU A 24 11.31 8.05 3.49
N TYR A 25 11.52 7.98 2.17
CA TYR A 25 11.55 9.14 1.28
C TYR A 25 10.22 9.93 1.32
N GLU A 26 9.09 9.23 1.32
CA GLU A 26 7.75 9.81 1.39
C GLU A 26 7.33 10.24 2.81
N GLY A 27 8.18 10.03 3.82
CA GLY A 27 7.89 10.36 5.23
C GLY A 27 6.82 9.47 5.88
N ARG A 28 6.67 8.23 5.42
CA ARG A 28 5.66 7.26 5.86
C ARG A 28 6.30 6.01 6.48
N SER A 29 5.51 5.31 7.29
CA SER A 29 5.87 3.93 7.67
C SER A 29 5.56 2.99 6.50
N ILE A 30 6.22 1.84 6.44
CA ILE A 30 5.99 0.81 5.41
C ILE A 30 4.50 0.47 5.30
N ASN A 31 3.82 0.23 6.42
CA ASN A 31 2.38 -0.08 6.41
C ASN A 31 1.52 1.06 5.86
N ARG A 32 1.87 2.32 6.18
CA ARG A 32 1.17 3.48 5.62
C ARG A 32 1.41 3.63 4.13
N GLU A 33 2.62 3.35 3.66
CA GLU A 33 2.94 3.37 2.24
C GLU A 33 2.19 2.28 1.47
N VAL A 34 2.17 1.04 1.98
CA VAL A 34 1.38 -0.05 1.38
C VAL A 34 -0.10 0.32 1.29
N LEU A 35 -0.68 0.86 2.37
CA LEU A 35 -2.07 1.30 2.37
C LEU A 35 -2.32 2.44 1.38
N HIS A 36 -1.39 3.39 1.27
CA HIS A 36 -1.47 4.49 0.31
C HIS A 36 -1.47 3.96 -1.12
N LEU A 37 -0.54 3.05 -1.46
CA LEU A 37 -0.42 2.44 -2.78
C LEU A 37 -1.68 1.64 -3.16
N ILE A 38 -2.24 0.86 -2.23
CA ILE A 38 -3.50 0.13 -2.46
C ILE A 38 -4.65 1.11 -2.77
N LYS A 39 -4.82 2.15 -1.96
CA LYS A 39 -5.86 3.17 -2.19
C LYS A 39 -5.67 3.91 -3.51
N LYS A 40 -4.42 4.24 -3.85
CA LYS A 40 -4.07 4.88 -5.12
C LYS A 40 -4.45 3.99 -6.30
N ALA A 41 -4.10 2.71 -6.27
CA ALA A 41 -4.45 1.75 -7.32
C ALA A 41 -5.97 1.60 -7.49
N ILE A 42 -6.73 1.52 -6.39
CA ILE A 42 -8.21 1.48 -6.43
C ILE A 42 -8.76 2.75 -7.08
N ASN A 43 -8.32 3.94 -6.63
CA ASN A 43 -8.79 5.21 -7.17
C ASN A 43 -8.46 5.38 -8.66
N GLU A 44 -7.27 4.93 -9.09
CA GLU A 44 -6.87 4.97 -10.50
C GLU A 44 -7.74 4.05 -11.36
N PHE A 45 -8.06 2.86 -10.85
CA PHE A 45 -8.99 1.94 -11.50
C PHE A 45 -10.40 2.53 -11.64
N GLU A 46 -10.96 3.07 -10.56
CA GLU A 46 -12.32 3.64 -10.57
C GLU A 46 -12.46 4.84 -11.52
N LYS A 47 -11.41 5.64 -11.69
CA LYS A 47 -11.39 6.79 -12.62
C LYS A 47 -11.42 6.35 -14.09
N GLY A 48 -10.88 5.18 -14.43
CA GLY A 48 -10.74 4.72 -15.80
C GLY A 48 -11.88 3.83 -16.32
N VAL A 49 -12.53 3.07 -15.42
CA VAL A 49 -13.43 1.97 -15.82
C VAL A 49 -14.85 2.14 -15.27
N GLY A 50 -15.06 3.01 -14.27
CA GLY A 50 -16.30 3.10 -13.48
C GLY A 50 -16.08 2.56 -12.07
N LYS A 51 -16.94 2.97 -11.12
CA LYS A 51 -16.81 2.61 -9.69
C LYS A 51 -16.87 1.09 -9.48
N LEU A 52 -16.03 0.57 -8.58
CA LEU A 52 -16.04 -0.83 -8.13
C LEU A 52 -17.30 -1.16 -7.33
#